data_AF-T0YVM8-F1
#
_entry.id   AF-T0YVM8-F1
#
_cell.length_a   1.000
_cell.length_b   1.000
_cell.length_c   1.000
_cell.angle_alpha   90.00
_cell.angle_beta   90.00
_cell.angle_gamma   90.00
#
_symmetry.space_group_name_H-M   'P 1'
#
loop_
_entity.id
_entity.type
_entity.pdbx_description
1 polymer ?
#
loop_
_entity_poly.entity_id
_entity_poly.type
_entity_poly.pdbx_seq_one_letter_code
_entity_poly.pdbx_strand_id
1 'polypeptide(L)'
;GRIAGRAAGSVRYSNLTAAEKVMLKSVERRCFRYFWDEMNPRNGLVPDRARAAGGGAHVASIAAEGFGLTALCIADEHHWEPHAEIYKRVLTALDFLRYKAQCVRRFLLPLFRFTQWPPAMELQCFID
;
A
#
# COMPACT_ATOMS: atom_id res chain seq x y z
N GLY A 1 20.87 -31.38 4.22
CA GLY A 1 21.73 -30.70 3.23
C GLY A 1 22.12 -29.35 3.77
N ARG A 2 23.43 -29.05 3.87
CA ARG A 2 23.92 -27.75 4.36
C ARG A 2 23.64 -26.69 3.30
N ILE A 3 22.76 -25.74 3.61
CA ILE A 3 22.73 -24.46 2.90
C ILE A 3 24.02 -23.73 3.25
N ALA A 4 24.93 -23.62 2.29
CA ALA A 4 26.13 -22.81 2.44
C ALA A 4 25.68 -21.35 2.59
N GLY A 5 25.70 -20.83 3.82
CA GLY A 5 25.48 -19.42 4.09
C GLY A 5 26.60 -18.61 3.44
N ARG A 6 26.29 -17.93 2.34
CA ARG A 6 27.21 -16.96 1.73
C ARG A 6 27.35 -15.80 2.71
N ALA A 7 28.59 -15.48 3.08
CA ALA A 7 28.90 -14.35 3.95
C ALA A 7 28.19 -13.08 3.47
N ALA A 8 27.53 -12.38 4.37
CA ALA A 8 26.71 -11.20 4.12
C ALA A 8 27.56 -9.98 3.70
N GLY A 9 28.16 -10.04 2.51
CA GLY A 9 28.56 -8.85 1.78
C GLY A 9 27.34 -8.18 1.15
N SER A 10 27.44 -6.88 0.86
CA SER A 10 26.42 -6.13 0.10
C SER A 10 26.10 -6.86 -1.22
N VAL A 11 24.92 -7.47 -1.31
CA VAL A 11 24.44 -8.11 -2.53
C VAL A 11 23.96 -7.02 -3.49
N ARG A 12 24.61 -6.90 -4.65
CA ARG A 12 24.18 -5.99 -5.73
C ARG A 12 23.26 -6.73 -6.70
N TYR A 13 22.22 -6.05 -7.19
CA TYR A 13 21.29 -6.60 -8.19
C TYR A 13 22.02 -7.13 -9.44
N SER A 14 23.10 -6.47 -9.87
CA SER A 14 23.93 -6.88 -11.01
C SER A 14 24.51 -8.30 -10.85
N ASN A 15 24.79 -8.71 -9.61
CA ASN A 15 25.49 -9.95 -9.28
C ASN A 15 24.52 -11.12 -8.99
N LEU A 16 23.21 -10.89 -9.13
CA LEU A 16 22.19 -11.92 -8.98
C LEU A 16 22.12 -12.80 -10.24
N THR A 17 21.92 -14.08 -10.01
CA THR A 17 21.57 -15.06 -11.05
C THR A 17 20.22 -14.71 -11.70
N ALA A 18 19.96 -15.26 -12.88
CA ALA A 18 18.67 -15.07 -13.55
C ALA A 18 17.49 -15.57 -12.69
N ALA A 19 17.65 -16.70 -11.99
CA ALA A 19 16.64 -17.26 -11.11
C ALA A 19 16.33 -16.35 -9.91
N GLU A 20 17.36 -15.77 -9.27
CA GLU A 20 17.18 -14.82 -8.17
C GLU A 20 16.48 -13.53 -8.65
N LYS A 21 16.81 -13.03 -9.84
CA LYS A 21 16.14 -11.85 -10.41
C LYS A 21 14.66 -12.11 -10.70
N VAL A 22 14.32 -13.29 -11.22
CA VAL A 22 12.92 -13.69 -11.45
C VAL A 22 12.17 -13.83 -10.12
N MET A 23 12.80 -14.45 -9.12
CA MET A 23 12.24 -14.58 -7.78
C MET A 23 11.99 -13.22 -7.15
N LEU A 24 12.95 -12.29 -7.24
CA LEU A 24 12.82 -10.94 -6.70
C LEU A 24 11.67 -10.17 -7.35
N LYS A 25 11.58 -10.18 -8.69
CA LYS A 25 10.46 -9.57 -9.43
C LYS A 25 9.11 -10.17 -9.03
N SER A 26 9.07 -11.47 -8.76
CA SER A 26 7.85 -12.15 -8.30
C SER A 26 7.45 -11.73 -6.88
N VAL A 27 8.41 -11.46 -6.00
CA VAL A 27 8.15 -10.92 -4.66
C VAL A 27 7.65 -9.48 -4.76
N GLU A 28 8.33 -8.63 -5.52
CA GLU A 28 7.94 -7.22 -5.74
C GLU A 28 6.50 -7.11 -6.27
N ARG A 29 6.16 -7.90 -7.30
CA ARG A 29 4.81 -7.91 -7.87
C ARG A 29 3.75 -8.37 -6.86
N ARG A 30 4.07 -9.32 -5.98
CA ARG A 30 3.17 -9.79 -4.92
C ARG A 30 3.00 -8.75 -3.81
N CYS A 31 4.07 -8.05 -3.44
CA CYS A 31 3.98 -6.92 -2.51
C CYS A 31 3.09 -5.80 -3.07
N PHE A 32 3.23 -5.47 -4.35
CA PHE A 32 2.33 -4.51 -5.01
C PHE A 32 0.88 -4.99 -5.03
N ARG A 33 0.64 -6.28 -5.29
CA ARG A 33 -0.71 -6.84 -5.38
C ARG A 33 -1.53 -6.61 -4.09
N TYR A 34 -0.89 -6.62 -2.92
CA TYR A 34 -1.53 -6.22 -1.66
C TYR A 34 -2.16 -4.83 -1.76
N PHE A 35 -1.37 -3.83 -2.17
CA PHE A 35 -1.85 -2.45 -2.28
C PHE A 35 -2.90 -2.31 -3.38
N TRP A 36 -2.76 -3.04 -4.50
CA TRP A 36 -3.72 -2.98 -5.58
C TRP A 36 -5.10 -3.54 -5.18
N ASP A 37 -5.11 -4.69 -4.51
CA ASP A 37 -6.33 -5.43 -4.18
C ASP A 37 -7.01 -4.86 -2.93
N GLU A 38 -6.24 -4.45 -1.93
CA GLU A 38 -6.77 -3.95 -0.65
C GLU A 38 -7.10 -2.45 -0.68
N MET A 39 -6.58 -1.69 -1.66
CA MET A 39 -6.92 -0.26 -1.78
C MET A 39 -8.38 -0.09 -2.12
N ASN A 40 -9.09 0.66 -1.28
CA ASN A 40 -10.50 0.91 -1.46
C ASN A 40 -10.73 1.87 -2.65
N PRO A 41 -11.47 1.46 -3.69
CA PRO A 41 -11.67 2.29 -4.90
C PRO A 41 -12.51 3.55 -4.65
N ARG A 42 -13.21 3.67 -3.51
CA ARG A 42 -14.06 4.83 -3.20
C ARG A 42 -13.31 5.97 -2.51
N ASN A 43 -12.39 5.66 -1.59
CA ASN A 43 -11.65 6.67 -0.83
C ASN A 43 -10.14 6.62 -1.06
N GLY A 44 -9.64 5.63 -1.80
CA GLY A 44 -8.23 5.47 -2.12
C GLY A 44 -7.36 5.06 -0.93
N LEU A 45 -7.95 4.61 0.18
CA LEU A 45 -7.18 4.23 1.38
C LEU A 45 -6.80 2.75 1.39
N VAL A 46 -5.64 2.47 1.96
CA VAL A 46 -5.04 1.17 2.18
C VAL A 46 -5.14 0.79 3.66
N PRO A 47 -5.68 -0.38 4.01
CA PRO A 47 -5.70 -0.84 5.39
C PRO A 47 -4.27 -1.12 5.90
N ASP A 48 -4.00 -0.75 7.15
CA ASP A 48 -2.72 -1.01 7.82
C ASP A 48 -2.46 -2.51 8.00
N ARG A 49 -3.52 -3.32 8.03
CA ARG A 49 -3.47 -4.78 8.13
C ARG A 49 -4.56 -5.43 7.28
N ALA A 50 -4.19 -6.35 6.40
CA ALA A 50 -5.14 -7.28 5.79
C ALA A 50 -5.09 -8.66 6.47
N ARG A 51 -6.24 -9.34 6.52
CA ARG A 51 -6.32 -10.74 6.94
C ARG A 51 -6.28 -11.63 5.71
N ALA A 52 -5.47 -12.68 5.74
CA ALA A 52 -5.37 -13.64 4.62
C ALA A 52 -6.71 -14.33 4.27
N ALA A 53 -7.67 -14.38 5.21
CA ALA A 53 -9.01 -14.95 5.02
C ALA A 53 -10.06 -13.92 4.54
N GLY A 54 -9.65 -12.68 4.22
CA GLY A 54 -10.58 -11.57 4.01
C GLY A 54 -11.13 -11.00 5.32
N GLY A 55 -11.80 -9.84 5.24
CA GLY A 55 -12.32 -9.11 6.41
C GLY A 55 -11.27 -8.21 7.06
N GLY A 56 -10.72 -7.28 6.28
CA GLY A 56 -9.60 -6.39 6.63
C GLY A 56 -9.81 -5.55 7.89
N ALA A 57 -8.70 -5.10 8.47
CA ALA A 57 -8.71 -4.20 9.61
C ALA A 57 -9.35 -2.86 9.23
N HIS A 58 -10.20 -2.33 10.10
CA HIS A 58 -10.88 -1.05 9.88
C HIS A 58 -9.97 0.17 10.18
N VAL A 59 -8.65 0.03 10.08
CA VAL A 59 -7.70 1.09 10.40
C VAL A 59 -6.77 1.28 9.22
N ALA A 60 -6.75 2.50 8.68
CA ALA A 60 -5.78 2.94 7.68
C ALA A 60 -4.82 3.93 8.36
N SER A 61 -3.55 3.92 7.96
CA SER A 61 -2.54 4.83 8.49
C SER A 61 -1.96 5.65 7.35
N ILE A 62 -1.59 6.91 7.61
CA ILE A 62 -0.94 7.76 6.59
C ILE A 62 0.40 7.16 6.11
N ALA A 63 1.05 6.37 6.97
CA ALA A 63 2.25 5.63 6.62
C ALA A 63 1.95 4.53 5.60
N ALA A 64 0.89 3.74 5.79
CA ALA A 64 0.44 2.74 4.82
C ALA A 64 0.07 3.38 3.47
N GLU A 65 -0.59 4.55 3.48
CA GLU A 65 -0.89 5.30 2.25
C GLU A 65 0.37 5.73 1.51
N GLY A 66 1.38 6.24 2.22
CA GLY A 66 2.65 6.64 1.61
C GLY A 66 3.35 5.47 0.90
N PHE A 67 3.35 4.29 1.51
CA PHE A 67 3.87 3.07 0.88
C PHE A 67 3.02 2.62 -0.31
N GLY A 68 1.69 2.70 -0.19
CA GLY A 68 0.77 2.35 -1.28
C GLY A 68 0.92 3.23 -2.52
N LEU A 69 1.02 4.56 -2.33
CA LEU A 69 1.29 5.51 -3.41
C LEU A 69 2.63 5.21 -4.11
N THR A 70 3.66 4.89 -3.33
CA THR A 70 4.97 4.51 -3.90
C THR A 70 4.87 3.22 -4.69
N ALA A 71 4.15 2.22 -4.19
CA ALA A 71 3.93 0.96 -4.88
C ALA A 71 3.17 1.13 -6.21
N LEU A 72 2.20 2.06 -6.26
CA LEU A 72 1.49 2.41 -7.49
C LEU A 72 2.41 3.05 -8.53
N CYS A 73 3.31 3.95 -8.13
CA CYS A 73 4.32 4.52 -9.03
C CYS A 73 5.26 3.46 -9.61
N ILE A 74 5.74 2.53 -8.78
CA ILE A 74 6.60 1.42 -9.20
C ILE A 74 5.85 0.52 -10.19
N ALA A 75 4.57 0.24 -9.95
CA ALA A 75 3.75 -0.56 -10.84
C ALA A 75 3.51 0.10 -12.20
N ASP A 76 3.40 1.43 -12.24
CA ASP A 76 3.28 2.19 -13.49
C ASP A 76 4.57 2.11 -14.32
N GLU A 77 5.73 2.29 -13.66
CA GLU A 77 7.05 2.16 -14.30
C GLU A 77 7.30 0.75 -14.85
N HIS A 78 6.83 -0.27 -14.15
CA HIS A 78 6.91 -1.66 -14.60
C HIS A 78 5.76 -2.10 -15.52
N HIS A 79 4.78 -1.23 -15.78
CA HIS A 79 3.59 -1.51 -16.58
C HIS A 79 2.82 -2.77 -16.12
N TRP A 80 2.68 -2.95 -14.81
CA TRP A 80 1.97 -4.10 -14.24
C TRP A 80 0.45 -4.02 -14.37
N GLU A 81 -0.09 -2.79 -14.38
CA GLU A 81 -1.51 -2.48 -14.56
C GLU A 81 -1.62 -1.26 -15.51
N PRO A 82 -2.81 -0.95 -16.08
CA PRO A 82 -2.96 0.17 -17.00
C PRO A 82 -2.70 1.52 -16.31
N HIS A 83 -1.88 2.37 -16.95
CA HIS A 83 -1.54 3.71 -16.45
C HIS A 83 -2.78 4.52 -16.01
N ALA A 84 -3.84 4.49 -16.82
CA ALA A 84 -5.09 5.21 -16.53
C ALA A 84 -5.75 4.75 -15.22
N GLU A 85 -5.71 3.46 -14.90
CA GLU A 85 -6.29 2.93 -13.66
C GLU A 85 -5.43 3.29 -12.45
N ILE A 86 -4.11 3.20 -12.59
CA ILE A 86 -3.16 3.60 -11.55
C ILE A 86 -3.33 5.10 -11.25
N TYR A 87 -3.34 5.94 -12.29
CA TYR A 87 -3.52 7.38 -12.17
C TYR A 87 -4.81 7.74 -11.44
N LYS A 88 -5.93 7.09 -11.81
CA LYS A 88 -7.23 7.31 -11.17
C LYS A 88 -7.17 6.99 -9.67
N ARG A 89 -6.55 5.87 -9.28
CA ARG A 89 -6.42 5.47 -7.87
C ARG A 89 -5.54 6.43 -7.08
N VAL A 90 -4.41 6.86 -7.64
CA VAL A 90 -3.53 7.87 -7.04
C VAL A 90 -4.29 9.18 -6.83
N LEU A 91 -5.02 9.65 -7.84
CA LEU A 91 -5.80 10.88 -7.74
C LEU A 91 -6.87 10.78 -6.65
N THR A 92 -7.60 9.67 -6.57
CA THR A 92 -8.60 9.43 -5.51
C THR A 92 -7.97 9.48 -4.12
N ALA A 93 -6.81 8.86 -3.92
CA ALA A 93 -6.10 8.89 -2.64
C ALA A 93 -5.64 10.32 -2.28
N LEU A 94 -5.06 11.05 -3.24
CA LEU A 94 -4.61 12.43 -3.02
C LEU A 94 -5.77 13.40 -2.76
N ASP A 95 -6.89 13.25 -3.47
CA ASP A 95 -8.11 14.04 -3.24
C ASP A 95 -8.68 13.77 -1.84
N PHE A 96 -8.67 12.51 -1.40
CA PHE A 96 -9.06 12.17 -0.03
C PHE A 96 -8.14 12.85 0.99
N LEU A 97 -6.82 12.75 0.81
CA LEU A 97 -5.85 13.39 1.71
C LEU A 97 -5.97 14.92 1.72
N ARG A 98 -6.30 15.52 0.58
CA ARG A 98 -6.44 16.98 0.44
C ARG A 98 -7.73 17.51 1.08
N TYR A 99 -8.85 16.83 0.88
CA TYR A 99 -10.18 17.37 1.19
C TYR A 99 -10.87 16.70 2.39
N LYS A 100 -10.45 15.50 2.80
CA LYS A 100 -11.17 14.68 3.79
C LYS A 100 -10.33 14.29 4.99
N ALA A 101 -8.99 14.23 4.87
CA ALA A 101 -8.13 13.96 6.01
C ALA A 101 -8.10 15.15 7.00
N GLN A 102 -8.36 14.88 8.28
CA GLN A 102 -8.22 15.89 9.33
C GLN A 102 -6.74 16.21 9.57
N CYS A 103 -6.34 17.45 9.29
CA CYS A 103 -5.05 18.02 9.66
C CYS A 103 -5.19 18.77 10.99
N VAL A 104 -4.75 18.17 12.11
CA VAL A 104 -4.65 18.90 13.39
C VAL A 104 -3.21 19.41 13.54
N ARG A 105 -3.04 20.74 13.59
CA ARG A 105 -1.74 21.43 13.77
C ARG A 105 -0.63 20.97 12.81
N ARG A 106 -0.91 20.94 11.50
CA ARG A 106 0.09 20.63 10.43
C ARG A 106 0.71 19.23 10.50
N PHE A 107 0.20 18.35 11.37
CA PHE A 107 0.54 16.94 11.41
C PHE A 107 -0.68 16.12 10.98
N LEU A 108 -0.48 15.24 10.00
CA LEU A 108 -1.44 14.19 9.67
C LEU A 108 -1.39 13.17 10.80
N LEU A 109 -2.52 12.92 11.46
CA LEU A 109 -2.58 11.97 12.57
C LEU A 109 -2.20 10.56 12.07
N PRO A 110 -1.43 9.79 12.85
CA PRO A 110 -0.84 8.53 12.39
C PRO A 110 -1.84 7.38 12.21
N LEU A 111 -3.05 7.49 12.75
CA LEU A 111 -4.05 6.42 12.72
C LEU A 111 -5.44 6.97 12.39
N PHE A 112 -6.00 6.56 11.24
CA PHE A 112 -7.43 6.69 10.97
C PHE A 112 -8.15 5.44 11.48
N ARG A 113 -8.78 5.52 12.64
CA ARG A 113 -9.63 4.45 13.17
C ARG A 113 -11.03 4.57 12.57
N PHE A 114 -11.37 3.72 11.60
CA PHE A 114 -12.74 3.58 11.11
C PHE A 114 -13.46 2.58 12.01
N THR A 115 -14.47 3.00 12.76
CA THR A 115 -15.19 2.09 13.66
C THR A 115 -16.29 1.28 12.96
N GLN A 116 -16.69 1.66 11.75
CA GLN A 116 -17.60 0.89 10.90
C GLN A 116 -17.20 1.11 9.43
N TRP A 117 -17.38 0.08 8.61
CA TRP A 117 -17.36 0.18 7.15
C TRP A 117 -18.81 0.15 6.67
N PRO A 118 -19.50 1.30 6.51
CA PRO A 118 -20.87 1.32 6.05
C PRO A 118 -20.91 1.58 4.53
N PRO A 119 -22.01 1.20 3.85
CA PRO A 119 -22.24 1.56 2.45
C PRO A 119 -22.53 3.06 2.25
N ALA A 120 -22.64 3.84 3.33
CA ALA A 120 -23.00 5.25 3.31
C ALA A 120 -22.07 6.08 4.19
N MET A 121 -21.74 7.26 3.67
CA MET A 121 -20.90 8.30 4.21
C MET A 121 -21.39 8.79 5.57
N GLU A 122 -20.62 8.55 6.63
CA GLU A 122 -20.60 9.41 7.82
C GLU A 122 -19.26 9.24 8.57
N LEU A 123 -18.46 10.30 8.60
CA LEU A 123 -17.23 10.39 9.40
C LEU A 123 -17.64 10.78 10.82
N GLN A 124 -17.93 9.80 11.69
CA GLN A 124 -18.05 10.06 13.11
C GLN A 124 -16.67 9.87 13.77
N CYS A 125 -15.94 10.98 13.94
CA CYS A 125 -14.75 11.02 14.79
C CYS A 125 -15.19 11.02 16.26
N PHE A 126 -15.07 9.87 16.94
CA PHE A 126 -15.26 9.79 18.39
C PHE A 126 -13.89 9.99 19.07
N ILE A 127 -13.75 11.11 19.79
CA ILE A 127 -12.71 11.29 20.81
C ILE A 127 -13.37 10.91 22.14
N ASP A 128 -12.91 9.80 22.72
CA ASP A 128 -12.67 9.69 24.16
C ASP A 128 -11.22 9.21 24.34
#